data_AF-A0A2E5SLI9-F1
#
_entry.id   AF-A0A2E5SLI9-F1
#
_cell.length_a   1.000
_cell.length_b   1.000
_cell.length_c   1.000
_cell.angle_alpha   90.00
_cell.angle_beta   90.00
_cell.angle_gamma   90.00
#
_symmetry.space_group_name_H-M   'P 1'
#
loop_
_entity.id
_entity.type
_entity.pdbx_description
1 polymer ?
#
loop_
_entity_poly.entity_id
_entity_poly.type
_entity_poly.pdbx_seq_one_letter_code
_entity_poly.pdbx_strand_id
1 'polypeptide(L)'
;MPLSDSVYVERRFQRSIRIDTDLQNPDALTGFICPESSAAVLSTMANHIIESGQAAFTWTGPYGSGKSSLVIALSALTAKSKAQRDQAKRAVGVDTAEKVWSSLPPGKQGWTTIPVVGQRASARKVIGDALIQNGLAYLEPDEGWNDTNIVQTLLNAANNISGKAGLILFIDEMGKFLESAARDGSDLYLFQQLAEIASRSNGKLVVIGILHQAFEEYANRLSRDARDEWSKIQGRFVDLAVNTAGEEQIDLLARAIHSDHDSSIVSHQSLVTAETIRSHKPGVSENLAPLLENTWPLHPVVAALLGPISRRRFGQNQRSLFGFLNSAEPNGFQDFLRMSDGEETYSPSRLWDYLRVNLEPSIIASPDGHRWAMAAEALDRCEANGGSPVHIQLLKTIAVLDLFRERSGL
;
A
#
# COMPACT_ATOMS: atom_id res chain seq x y z
N MET A 1 -12.14 15.48 30.37
CA MET A 1 -12.37 14.10 29.87
C MET A 1 -11.22 13.81 28.93
N PRO A 2 -10.49 12.70 29.12
CA PRO A 2 -9.40 12.35 28.21
C PRO A 2 -9.94 12.20 26.78
N LEU A 3 -9.12 12.55 25.79
CA LEU A 3 -9.47 12.41 24.38
C LEU A 3 -9.83 10.96 24.00
N SER A 4 -9.30 9.96 24.72
CA SER A 4 -9.63 8.55 24.51
C SER A 4 -11.11 8.19 24.73
N ASP A 5 -11.88 9.06 25.38
CA ASP A 5 -13.32 8.84 25.61
C ASP A 5 -14.18 9.28 24.41
N SER A 6 -13.69 10.21 23.58
CA SER A 6 -14.40 10.78 22.43
C SER A 6 -13.68 10.58 21.09
N VAL A 7 -12.43 10.09 21.10
CA VAL A 7 -11.62 9.83 19.92
C VAL A 7 -11.20 8.36 19.90
N TYR A 8 -11.46 7.69 18.78
CA TYR A 8 -10.99 6.33 18.56
C TYR A 8 -10.54 6.11 17.13
N VAL A 9 -9.61 5.17 16.95
CA VAL A 9 -9.12 4.74 15.64
C VAL A 9 -9.87 3.48 15.23
N GLU A 10 -10.49 3.50 14.05
CA GLU A 10 -11.34 2.40 13.58
C GLU A 10 -10.56 1.07 13.52
N ARG A 11 -11.14 0.00 14.09
CA ARG A 11 -10.42 -1.27 14.37
C ARG A 11 -9.84 -1.93 13.13
N ARG A 12 -10.44 -1.72 11.97
CA ARG A 12 -9.99 -2.39 10.75
C ARG A 12 -8.75 -1.76 10.11
N PHE A 13 -8.38 -0.55 10.49
CA PHE A 13 -7.08 0.01 10.17
C PHE A 13 -5.94 -0.56 11.03
N GLN A 14 -6.25 -1.39 12.03
CA GLN A 14 -5.27 -1.96 12.96
C GLN A 14 -4.49 -3.15 12.40
N ARG A 15 -4.96 -3.77 11.30
CA ARG A 15 -4.37 -5.02 10.77
C ARG A 15 -3.67 -4.81 9.42
N SER A 16 -2.40 -5.20 9.35
CA SER A 16 -1.71 -5.36 8.06
C SER A 16 -2.39 -6.46 7.25
N ILE A 17 -2.83 -6.13 6.03
CA ILE A 17 -3.45 -7.07 5.12
C ILE A 17 -2.41 -8.04 4.55
N ARG A 18 -2.70 -9.34 4.66
CA ARG A 18 -1.96 -10.40 3.99
C ARG A 18 -2.87 -11.08 2.98
N ILE A 19 -2.49 -11.05 1.69
CA ILE A 19 -3.38 -11.52 0.62
C ILE A 19 -3.69 -13.01 0.73
N ASP A 20 -2.75 -13.82 1.21
CA ASP A 20 -2.92 -15.27 1.32
C ASP A 20 -3.87 -15.68 2.44
N THR A 21 -3.99 -14.87 3.49
CA THR A 21 -4.92 -15.16 4.61
C THR A 21 -6.23 -14.38 4.52
N ASP A 22 -6.19 -13.14 4.03
CA ASP A 22 -7.34 -12.23 4.13
C ASP A 22 -8.25 -12.25 2.91
N LEU A 23 -7.82 -12.80 1.76
CA LEU A 23 -8.66 -12.89 0.56
C LEU A 23 -9.96 -13.67 0.77
N GLN A 24 -9.95 -14.66 1.65
CA GLN A 24 -11.12 -15.50 1.95
C GLN A 24 -11.97 -14.95 3.09
N ASN A 25 -11.52 -13.90 3.78
CA ASN A 25 -12.23 -13.35 4.93
C ASN A 25 -13.35 -12.41 4.44
N PRO A 26 -14.65 -12.70 4.73
CA PRO A 26 -15.76 -11.85 4.31
C PRO A 26 -15.69 -10.43 4.87
N ASP A 27 -15.06 -10.26 6.03
CA ASP A 27 -14.87 -8.97 6.68
C ASP A 27 -13.64 -8.22 6.17
N ALA A 28 -12.90 -8.80 5.22
CA ALA A 28 -11.71 -8.19 4.64
C ALA A 28 -12.00 -6.92 3.82
N LEU A 29 -13.27 -6.52 3.62
CA LEU A 29 -13.67 -5.22 3.04
C LEU A 29 -14.45 -4.27 3.98
N THR A 30 -14.81 -4.69 5.20
CA THR A 30 -15.69 -3.93 6.11
C THR A 30 -15.09 -2.64 6.66
N GLY A 31 -15.27 -1.51 5.97
CA GLY A 31 -14.58 -0.24 6.28
C GLY A 31 -13.32 0.00 5.43
N PHE A 32 -13.13 -0.75 4.33
CA PHE A 32 -12.05 -0.48 3.39
C PHE A 32 -12.44 0.76 2.61
N ILE A 33 -11.55 1.73 2.60
CA ILE A 33 -11.70 2.94 1.80
C ILE A 33 -10.68 2.84 0.69
N CYS A 34 -11.17 2.82 -0.54
CA CYS A 34 -10.33 2.81 -1.73
C CYS A 34 -10.03 4.26 -2.10
N PRO A 35 -8.75 4.69 -2.09
CA PRO A 35 -8.36 5.98 -2.66
C PRO A 35 -8.76 6.08 -4.13
N GLU A 36 -9.02 7.29 -4.63
CA GLU A 36 -9.38 7.53 -6.03
C GLU A 36 -8.28 7.05 -6.99
N SER A 37 -7.01 7.25 -6.65
CA SER A 37 -5.86 6.72 -7.41
C SER A 37 -5.88 5.20 -7.52
N SER A 38 -6.29 4.51 -6.44
CA SER A 38 -6.39 3.05 -6.43
C SER A 38 -7.58 2.59 -7.28
N ALA A 39 -8.70 3.29 -7.23
CA ALA A 39 -9.84 3.05 -8.12
C ALA A 39 -9.50 3.31 -9.59
N ALA A 40 -8.68 4.34 -9.87
CA ALA A 40 -8.16 4.64 -11.19
C ALA A 40 -7.27 3.50 -11.72
N VAL A 41 -6.43 2.88 -10.88
CA VAL A 41 -5.64 1.69 -11.27
C VAL A 41 -6.55 0.55 -11.74
N LEU A 42 -7.64 0.26 -11.02
CA LEU A 42 -8.61 -0.76 -11.45
C LEU A 42 -9.29 -0.40 -12.77
N SER A 43 -9.66 0.87 -12.94
CA SER A 43 -10.28 1.37 -14.17
C SER A 43 -9.33 1.26 -15.38
N THR A 44 -8.06 1.64 -15.21
CA THR A 44 -7.03 1.56 -16.25
C THR A 44 -6.74 0.11 -16.61
N MET A 45 -6.63 -0.78 -15.62
CA MET A 45 -6.49 -2.21 -15.84
C MET A 45 -7.66 -2.78 -16.65
N ALA A 46 -8.90 -2.44 -16.28
CA ALA A 46 -10.10 -2.86 -17.00
C ALA A 46 -10.09 -2.40 -18.47
N ASN A 47 -9.69 -1.16 -18.73
CA ASN A 47 -9.57 -0.63 -20.09
C ASN A 47 -8.52 -1.40 -20.91
N HIS A 48 -7.34 -1.69 -20.33
CA HIS A 48 -6.31 -2.47 -21.03
C HIS A 48 -6.81 -3.87 -21.42
N ILE A 49 -7.56 -4.54 -20.52
CA ILE A 49 -8.15 -5.85 -20.80
C ILE A 49 -9.10 -5.76 -22.00
N ILE A 50 -9.97 -4.75 -22.04
CA ILE A 50 -11.00 -4.59 -23.08
C ILE A 50 -10.38 -4.15 -24.43
N GLU A 51 -9.49 -3.16 -24.42
CA GLU A 51 -9.01 -2.50 -25.64
C GLU A 51 -7.87 -3.27 -26.30
N SER A 52 -6.99 -3.89 -25.51
CA SER A 52 -5.75 -4.49 -26.02
C SER A 52 -5.64 -6.00 -25.79
N GLY A 53 -6.58 -6.60 -25.05
CA GLY A 53 -6.52 -8.01 -24.65
C GLY A 53 -5.38 -8.30 -23.67
N GLN A 54 -4.72 -7.28 -23.12
CA GLN A 54 -3.69 -7.45 -22.12
C GLN A 54 -4.28 -8.00 -20.83
N ALA A 55 -3.66 -9.05 -20.30
CA ALA A 55 -4.11 -9.68 -19.06
C ALA A 55 -2.95 -9.95 -18.08
N ALA A 56 -1.79 -9.34 -18.32
CA ALA A 56 -0.63 -9.39 -17.43
C ALA A 56 -0.27 -7.97 -16.96
N PHE A 57 -0.32 -7.75 -15.66
CA PHE A 57 -0.14 -6.43 -15.04
C PHE A 57 0.88 -6.47 -13.92
N THR A 58 1.56 -5.35 -13.70
CA THR A 58 2.27 -5.09 -12.44
C THR A 58 1.65 -3.92 -11.71
N TRP A 59 1.46 -4.06 -10.41
CA TRP A 59 1.04 -3.00 -9.51
C TRP A 59 2.24 -2.55 -8.70
N THR A 60 2.76 -1.37 -9.02
CA THR A 60 4.02 -0.87 -8.48
C THR A 60 3.79 0.29 -7.54
N GLY A 61 4.35 0.23 -6.34
CA GLY A 61 4.31 1.36 -5.41
C GLY A 61 5.01 1.05 -4.10
N PRO A 62 5.38 2.06 -3.30
CA PRO A 62 6.09 1.83 -2.04
C PRO A 62 5.28 1.01 -1.03
N TYR A 63 5.94 0.53 0.02
CA TYR A 63 5.24 -0.06 1.17
C TYR A 63 4.20 0.92 1.72
N GLY A 64 3.02 0.40 2.08
CA GLY A 64 1.92 1.21 2.59
C GLY A 64 1.12 1.98 1.52
N SER A 65 1.40 1.81 0.22
CA SER A 65 0.62 2.47 -0.84
C SER A 65 -0.76 1.84 -1.13
N GLY A 66 -1.17 0.83 -0.37
CA GLY A 66 -2.51 0.21 -0.51
C GLY A 66 -2.62 -0.94 -1.53
N LYS A 67 -1.51 -1.42 -2.11
CA LYS A 67 -1.49 -2.52 -3.10
C LYS A 67 -2.25 -3.77 -2.62
N SER A 68 -1.96 -4.26 -1.41
CA SER A 68 -2.62 -5.45 -0.87
C SER A 68 -4.10 -5.23 -0.60
N SER A 69 -4.50 -4.01 -0.26
CA SER A 69 -5.92 -3.65 -0.12
C SER A 69 -6.61 -3.59 -1.48
N LEU A 70 -5.92 -3.14 -2.52
CA LEU A 70 -6.41 -3.16 -3.90
C LEU A 70 -6.64 -4.59 -4.41
N VAL A 71 -5.79 -5.54 -4.00
CA VAL A 71 -5.96 -6.97 -4.29
C VAL A 71 -7.28 -7.48 -3.70
N ILE A 72 -7.58 -7.13 -2.46
CA ILE A 72 -8.85 -7.51 -1.82
C ILE A 72 -10.02 -6.84 -2.55
N ALA A 73 -9.92 -5.56 -2.88
CA ALA A 73 -10.98 -4.83 -3.57
C ALA A 73 -11.34 -5.47 -4.92
N LEU A 74 -10.34 -5.80 -5.74
CA LEU A 74 -10.54 -6.48 -7.03
C LEU A 74 -11.13 -7.89 -6.83
N SER A 75 -10.61 -8.64 -5.87
CA SER A 75 -11.09 -10.00 -5.57
C SER A 75 -12.55 -10.01 -5.13
N ALA A 76 -12.95 -9.05 -4.31
CA ALA A 76 -14.33 -8.91 -3.87
C ALA A 76 -15.27 -8.38 -4.96
N LEU A 77 -14.81 -7.47 -5.84
CA LEU A 77 -15.57 -7.05 -7.03
C LEU A 77 -15.88 -8.22 -7.96
N THR A 78 -14.97 -9.19 -8.04
CA THR A 78 -15.08 -10.35 -8.92
C THR A 78 -15.57 -11.61 -8.21
N ALA A 79 -15.86 -11.54 -6.92
CA ALA A 79 -16.27 -12.66 -6.09
C ALA A 79 -17.61 -13.28 -6.51
N LYS A 80 -17.85 -14.53 -6.09
CA LYS A 80 -19.12 -15.24 -6.29
C LYS A 80 -20.28 -14.59 -5.53
N SER A 81 -20.04 -14.10 -4.33
CA SER A 81 -21.05 -13.51 -3.45
C SER A 81 -21.49 -12.13 -3.95
N LYS A 82 -22.80 -11.96 -4.20
CA LYS A 82 -23.36 -10.65 -4.56
C LYS A 82 -23.14 -9.61 -3.46
N ALA A 83 -23.26 -10.00 -2.19
CA ALA A 83 -23.08 -9.10 -1.06
C ALA A 83 -21.65 -8.54 -1.00
N GLN A 84 -20.63 -9.38 -1.24
CA GLN A 84 -19.23 -8.93 -1.31
C GLN A 84 -19.01 -7.98 -2.49
N ARG A 85 -19.61 -8.27 -3.66
CA ARG A 85 -19.55 -7.38 -4.82
C ARG A 85 -20.19 -6.02 -4.56
N ASP A 86 -21.35 -5.99 -3.90
CA ASP A 86 -22.06 -4.76 -3.56
C ASP A 86 -21.27 -3.93 -2.53
N GLN A 87 -20.64 -4.58 -1.56
CA GLN A 87 -19.73 -3.93 -0.61
C GLN A 87 -18.50 -3.34 -1.31
N ALA A 88 -17.87 -4.11 -2.20
CA ALA A 88 -16.73 -3.64 -2.97
C ALA A 88 -17.10 -2.47 -3.90
N LYS A 89 -18.25 -2.52 -4.55
CA LYS A 89 -18.78 -1.41 -5.38
C LYS A 89 -18.94 -0.12 -4.58
N ARG A 90 -19.39 -0.19 -3.32
CA ARG A 90 -19.47 1.00 -2.45
C ARG A 90 -18.08 1.54 -2.09
N ALA A 91 -17.12 0.65 -1.85
CA ALA A 91 -15.77 1.05 -1.46
C ALA A 91 -14.96 1.69 -2.60
N VAL A 92 -15.10 1.19 -3.84
CA VAL A 92 -14.31 1.63 -5.02
C VAL A 92 -15.03 2.63 -5.92
N GLY A 93 -16.32 2.86 -5.70
CA GLY A 93 -17.17 3.68 -6.55
C GLY A 93 -17.87 2.89 -7.66
N VAL A 94 -19.04 3.40 -8.06
CA VAL A 94 -19.94 2.76 -9.03
C VAL A 94 -19.29 2.62 -10.40
N ASP A 95 -18.71 3.69 -10.92
CA ASP A 95 -18.13 3.74 -12.26
C ASP A 95 -16.94 2.77 -12.41
N THR A 96 -16.08 2.72 -11.39
CA THR A 96 -14.95 1.79 -11.33
C THR A 96 -15.44 0.35 -11.31
N ALA A 97 -16.44 0.03 -10.47
CA ALA A 97 -17.00 -1.31 -10.39
C ALA A 97 -17.60 -1.76 -11.73
N GLU A 98 -18.28 -0.87 -12.45
CA GLU A 98 -18.89 -1.18 -13.75
C GLU A 98 -17.85 -1.44 -14.84
N LYS A 99 -16.75 -0.68 -14.87
CA LYS A 99 -15.59 -0.96 -15.75
C LYS A 99 -14.92 -2.30 -15.42
N VAL A 100 -14.77 -2.61 -14.13
CA VAL A 100 -14.23 -3.92 -13.73
C VAL A 100 -15.18 -5.04 -14.14
N TRP A 101 -16.50 -4.89 -14.02
CA TRP A 101 -17.44 -5.94 -14.42
C TRP A 101 -17.60 -6.09 -15.94
N SER A 102 -17.33 -5.06 -16.72
CA SER A 102 -17.33 -5.16 -18.19
C SER A 102 -16.11 -5.94 -18.71
N SER A 103 -14.95 -5.77 -18.07
CA SER A 103 -13.71 -6.50 -18.38
C SER A 103 -13.62 -7.88 -17.73
N LEU A 104 -14.03 -7.99 -16.47
CA LEU A 104 -13.96 -9.20 -15.62
C LEU A 104 -15.35 -9.56 -15.09
N PRO A 105 -16.27 -10.03 -15.96
CA PRO A 105 -17.63 -10.35 -15.56
C PRO A 105 -17.64 -11.51 -14.54
N PRO A 106 -18.19 -11.33 -13.33
CA PRO A 106 -18.14 -12.37 -12.29
C PRO A 106 -19.02 -13.58 -12.60
N GLY A 107 -20.06 -13.42 -13.42
CA GLY A 107 -21.01 -14.50 -13.73
C GLY A 107 -21.63 -15.12 -12.47
N LYS A 108 -22.01 -16.40 -12.55
CA LYS A 108 -22.58 -17.16 -11.41
C LYS A 108 -21.51 -17.73 -10.48
N GLN A 109 -20.30 -17.94 -10.96
CA GLN A 109 -19.24 -18.61 -10.21
C GLN A 109 -18.27 -17.65 -9.50
N GLY A 110 -18.23 -16.39 -9.92
CA GLY A 110 -17.14 -15.49 -9.54
C GLY A 110 -15.82 -15.88 -10.21
N TRP A 111 -14.85 -14.99 -10.13
CA TRP A 111 -13.47 -15.31 -10.48
C TRP A 111 -12.80 -16.08 -9.34
N THR A 112 -11.97 -17.05 -9.69
CA THR A 112 -11.13 -17.76 -8.72
C THR A 112 -9.83 -16.99 -8.55
N THR A 113 -9.49 -16.60 -7.33
CA THR A 113 -8.27 -15.85 -7.03
C THR A 113 -7.24 -16.77 -6.39
N ILE A 114 -5.99 -16.70 -6.87
CA ILE A 114 -4.86 -17.46 -6.30
C ILE A 114 -3.85 -16.45 -5.76
N PRO A 115 -3.69 -16.35 -4.43
CA PRO A 115 -2.60 -15.59 -3.84
C PRO A 115 -1.30 -16.40 -3.84
N VAL A 116 -0.23 -15.78 -4.32
CA VAL A 116 1.15 -16.27 -4.19
C VAL A 116 1.96 -15.19 -3.51
N VAL A 117 2.74 -15.55 -2.48
CA VAL A 117 3.62 -14.61 -1.77
C VAL A 117 5.07 -14.91 -2.12
N GLY A 118 5.75 -13.91 -2.65
CA GLY A 118 7.15 -13.96 -3.02
C GLY A 118 8.06 -14.29 -1.85
N GLN A 119 8.99 -15.22 -2.09
CA GLN A 119 10.02 -15.62 -1.13
C GLN A 119 11.31 -15.98 -1.88
N ARG A 120 12.42 -16.13 -1.15
CA ARG A 120 13.71 -16.55 -1.72
C ARG A 120 13.73 -18.06 -1.99
N ALA A 121 12.85 -18.51 -2.87
CA ALA A 121 12.73 -19.88 -3.34
C ALA A 121 12.32 -19.87 -4.82
N SER A 122 12.41 -21.02 -5.49
CA SER A 122 11.99 -21.12 -6.89
C SER A 122 10.53 -20.71 -7.05
N ALA A 123 10.28 -19.79 -7.98
CA ALA A 123 8.92 -19.35 -8.32
C ALA A 123 8.02 -20.53 -8.71
N ARG A 124 8.59 -21.57 -9.35
CA ARG A 124 7.86 -22.77 -9.77
C ARG A 124 7.24 -23.47 -8.59
N LYS A 125 8.06 -23.75 -7.58
CA LYS A 125 7.64 -24.46 -6.38
C LYS A 125 6.57 -23.66 -5.63
N VAL A 126 6.77 -22.36 -5.44
CA VAL A 126 5.82 -21.54 -4.65
C VAL A 126 4.48 -21.38 -5.37
N ILE A 127 4.48 -21.17 -6.68
CA ILE A 127 3.24 -21.12 -7.47
C ILE A 127 2.56 -22.49 -7.49
N GLY A 128 3.33 -23.56 -7.69
CA GLY A 128 2.84 -24.94 -7.66
C GLY A 128 2.18 -25.32 -6.34
N ASP A 129 2.82 -24.99 -5.22
CA ASP A 129 2.27 -25.20 -3.87
C ASP A 129 0.96 -24.41 -3.69
N ALA A 130 0.90 -23.16 -4.20
CA ALA A 130 -0.33 -22.37 -4.17
C ALA A 130 -1.46 -22.98 -5.02
N LEU A 131 -1.14 -23.61 -6.16
CA LEU A 131 -2.13 -24.35 -6.96
C LEU A 131 -2.73 -25.53 -6.19
N ILE A 132 -1.91 -26.27 -5.45
CA ILE A 132 -2.36 -27.38 -4.59
C ILE A 132 -3.23 -26.85 -3.45
N GLN A 133 -2.76 -25.82 -2.74
CA GLN A 133 -3.48 -25.24 -1.59
C GLN A 133 -4.85 -24.68 -1.97
N ASN A 134 -5.00 -24.20 -3.20
CA ASN A 134 -6.28 -23.69 -3.73
C ASN A 134 -7.11 -24.78 -4.46
N GLY A 135 -6.71 -26.05 -4.37
CA GLY A 135 -7.47 -27.19 -4.92
C GLY A 135 -7.49 -27.26 -6.45
N LEU A 136 -6.56 -26.59 -7.13
CA LEU A 136 -6.42 -26.61 -8.59
C LEU A 136 -5.46 -27.69 -9.10
N ALA A 137 -4.65 -28.23 -8.18
CA ALA A 137 -3.84 -29.42 -8.37
C ALA A 137 -4.00 -30.35 -7.15
N TYR A 138 -3.90 -31.67 -7.35
CA TYR A 138 -4.00 -32.63 -6.25
C TYR A 138 -2.67 -32.86 -5.55
N LEU A 139 -1.58 -33.01 -6.32
CA LEU A 139 -0.25 -33.39 -5.86
C LEU A 139 0.80 -32.69 -6.75
N GLU A 140 2.02 -32.57 -6.24
CA GLU A 140 3.16 -32.17 -7.06
C GLU A 140 3.42 -33.25 -8.13
N PRO A 141 3.70 -32.88 -9.40
CA PRO A 141 4.08 -33.84 -10.43
C PRO A 141 5.35 -34.61 -10.05
N ASP A 142 5.50 -35.86 -10.51
CA ASP A 142 6.67 -36.68 -10.16
C ASP A 142 8.02 -36.07 -10.58
N GLU A 143 8.04 -35.31 -11.68
CA GLU A 143 9.21 -34.57 -12.17
C GLU A 143 9.39 -33.19 -11.50
N GLY A 144 8.51 -32.85 -10.54
CA GLY A 144 8.42 -31.54 -9.90
C GLY A 144 7.71 -30.48 -10.74
N TRP A 145 7.49 -29.31 -10.14
CA TRP A 145 6.94 -28.15 -10.84
C TRP A 145 7.93 -27.57 -11.86
N ASN A 146 7.48 -27.38 -13.10
CA ASN A 146 8.21 -26.76 -14.19
C ASN A 146 7.33 -25.74 -14.92
N ASP A 147 7.91 -24.99 -15.86
CA ASP A 147 7.17 -23.88 -16.49
C ASP A 147 5.93 -24.37 -17.25
N THR A 148 6.07 -25.47 -17.98
CA THR A 148 5.01 -26.06 -18.80
C THR A 148 3.84 -26.56 -17.94
N ASN A 149 4.11 -27.32 -16.87
CA ASN A 149 3.04 -27.91 -16.08
C ASN A 149 2.29 -26.88 -15.23
N ILE A 150 2.97 -25.82 -14.74
CA ILE A 150 2.31 -24.69 -14.06
C ILE A 150 1.36 -23.98 -15.01
N VAL A 151 1.87 -23.60 -16.18
CA VAL A 151 1.12 -22.88 -17.22
C VAL A 151 -0.11 -23.68 -17.67
N GLN A 152 0.06 -24.98 -17.94
CA GLN A 152 -1.04 -25.86 -18.33
C GLN A 152 -2.07 -26.02 -17.21
N THR A 153 -1.63 -26.18 -15.96
CA THR A 153 -2.54 -26.32 -14.82
C THR A 153 -3.39 -25.06 -14.62
N LEU A 154 -2.77 -23.88 -14.68
CA LEU A 154 -3.47 -22.59 -14.62
C LEU A 154 -4.48 -22.42 -15.76
N LEU A 155 -4.09 -22.73 -16.99
CA LEU A 155 -4.96 -22.58 -18.16
C LEU A 155 -6.14 -23.56 -18.13
N ASN A 156 -5.89 -24.81 -17.75
CA ASN A 156 -6.95 -25.82 -17.57
C ASN A 156 -7.91 -25.41 -16.47
N ALA A 157 -7.40 -24.94 -15.33
CA ALA A 157 -8.23 -24.43 -14.24
C ALA A 157 -9.09 -23.24 -14.69
N ALA A 158 -8.50 -22.27 -15.37
CA ALA A 158 -9.20 -21.09 -15.90
C ALA A 158 -10.31 -21.47 -16.91
N ASN A 159 -10.05 -22.43 -17.80
CA ASN A 159 -11.00 -22.88 -18.81
C ASN A 159 -12.13 -23.75 -18.24
N ASN A 160 -11.87 -24.49 -17.17
CA ASN A 160 -12.89 -25.30 -16.49
C ASN A 160 -13.94 -24.46 -15.74
N ILE A 161 -13.66 -23.17 -15.51
CA ILE A 161 -14.65 -22.24 -14.93
C ILE A 161 -15.71 -21.89 -15.97
N SER A 162 -16.94 -22.35 -15.71
CA SER A 162 -18.08 -22.15 -16.60
C SER A 162 -18.46 -20.66 -16.77
N GLY A 163 -18.87 -20.29 -17.98
CA GLY A 163 -19.33 -18.92 -18.30
C GLY A 163 -18.18 -17.99 -18.68
N LYS A 164 -18.31 -16.70 -18.38
CA LYS A 164 -17.29 -15.67 -18.69
C LYS A 164 -16.30 -15.39 -17.55
N ALA A 165 -16.50 -16.01 -16.38
CA ALA A 165 -15.56 -15.89 -15.28
C ALA A 165 -14.28 -16.70 -15.56
N GLY A 166 -13.22 -16.39 -14.82
CA GLY A 166 -11.91 -16.98 -14.99
C GLY A 166 -11.10 -17.00 -13.70
N LEU A 167 -9.78 -16.96 -13.85
CA LEU A 167 -8.80 -17.08 -12.79
C LEU A 167 -7.94 -15.81 -12.71
N ILE A 168 -7.70 -15.32 -11.50
CA ILE A 168 -6.77 -14.21 -11.23
C ILE A 168 -5.62 -14.74 -10.39
N LEU A 169 -4.40 -14.71 -10.91
CA LEU A 169 -3.18 -15.04 -10.19
C LEU A 169 -2.55 -13.76 -9.64
N PHE A 170 -2.54 -13.61 -8.33
CA PHE A 170 -1.83 -12.54 -7.64
C PHE A 170 -0.46 -13.03 -7.18
N ILE A 171 0.59 -12.29 -7.50
CA ILE A 171 1.95 -12.58 -7.05
C ILE A 171 2.42 -11.40 -6.20
N ASP A 172 2.17 -11.48 -4.89
CA ASP A 172 2.67 -10.50 -3.93
C ASP A 172 4.18 -10.62 -3.77
N GLU A 173 4.86 -9.53 -3.49
CA GLU A 173 6.33 -9.51 -3.36
C GLU A 173 7.06 -10.15 -4.57
N MET A 174 6.51 -10.00 -5.79
CA MET A 174 7.05 -10.61 -7.01
C MET A 174 8.55 -10.28 -7.22
N GLY A 175 8.98 -9.11 -6.74
CA GLY A 175 10.36 -8.66 -6.76
C GLY A 175 11.35 -9.66 -6.11
N LYS A 176 10.94 -10.43 -5.10
CA LYS A 176 11.80 -11.45 -4.49
C LYS A 176 12.09 -12.61 -5.42
N PHE A 177 11.12 -13.02 -6.24
CA PHE A 177 11.36 -14.03 -7.27
C PHE A 177 12.27 -13.47 -8.35
N LEU A 178 12.05 -12.23 -8.78
CA LEU A 178 12.90 -11.58 -9.77
C LEU A 178 14.35 -11.42 -9.26
N GLU A 179 14.55 -11.02 -8.00
CA GLU A 179 15.87 -10.94 -7.35
C GLU A 179 16.56 -12.30 -7.19
N SER A 180 15.80 -13.39 -7.03
CA SER A 180 16.37 -14.73 -7.01
C SER A 180 16.73 -15.19 -8.43
N ALA A 181 15.84 -14.96 -9.38
CA ALA A 181 16.02 -15.29 -10.80
C ALA A 181 17.22 -14.55 -11.41
N ALA A 182 17.51 -13.34 -10.95
CA ALA A 182 18.71 -12.58 -11.27
C ALA A 182 20.03 -13.34 -11.02
N ARG A 183 20.06 -14.16 -9.98
CA ARG A 183 21.27 -14.87 -9.54
C ARG A 183 21.43 -16.21 -10.24
N ASP A 184 20.30 -16.91 -10.41
CA ASP A 184 20.30 -18.31 -10.85
C ASP A 184 19.79 -18.49 -12.29
N GLY A 185 19.32 -17.42 -12.95
CA GLY A 185 18.87 -17.36 -14.35
C GLY A 185 17.59 -18.14 -14.68
N SER A 186 17.12 -18.99 -13.77
CA SER A 186 16.14 -20.03 -14.10
C SER A 186 14.70 -19.52 -14.12
N ASP A 187 14.26 -18.70 -13.17
CA ASP A 187 12.83 -18.39 -12.95
C ASP A 187 12.24 -17.31 -13.88
N LEU A 188 13.06 -16.61 -14.69
CA LEU A 188 12.60 -15.52 -15.57
C LEU A 188 11.66 -16.00 -16.68
N TYR A 189 11.95 -17.16 -17.26
CA TYR A 189 11.16 -17.72 -18.36
C TYR A 189 9.72 -18.07 -17.94
N LEU A 190 9.51 -18.45 -16.69
CA LEU A 190 8.17 -18.70 -16.14
C LEU A 190 7.28 -17.46 -16.23
N PHE A 191 7.78 -16.29 -15.79
CA PHE A 191 7.00 -15.05 -15.81
C PHE A 191 6.69 -14.59 -17.22
N GLN A 192 7.60 -14.82 -18.18
CA GLN A 192 7.30 -14.62 -19.59
C GLN A 192 6.13 -15.50 -20.04
N GLN A 193 6.18 -16.80 -19.74
CA GLN A 193 5.11 -17.71 -20.13
C GLN A 193 3.78 -17.34 -19.48
N LEU A 194 3.77 -16.99 -18.19
CA LEU A 194 2.59 -16.53 -17.46
C LEU A 194 1.95 -15.31 -18.13
N ALA A 195 2.74 -14.33 -18.53
CA ALA A 195 2.23 -13.16 -19.23
C ALA A 195 1.65 -13.50 -20.61
N GLU A 196 2.35 -14.36 -21.38
CA GLU A 196 1.87 -14.79 -22.69
C GLU A 196 0.57 -15.58 -22.63
N ILE A 197 0.44 -16.52 -21.69
CA ILE A 197 -0.79 -17.32 -21.58
C ILE A 197 -1.95 -16.49 -21.06
N ALA A 198 -1.71 -15.51 -20.19
CA ALA A 198 -2.75 -14.64 -19.67
C ALA A 198 -3.39 -13.87 -20.84
N SER A 199 -2.57 -13.20 -21.65
CA SER A 199 -3.07 -12.42 -22.80
C SER A 199 -3.64 -13.30 -23.93
N ARG A 200 -3.25 -14.59 -24.02
CA ARG A 200 -3.84 -15.57 -24.96
C ARG A 200 -5.05 -16.33 -24.41
N SER A 201 -5.41 -16.14 -23.15
CA SER A 201 -6.49 -16.88 -22.48
C SER A 201 -7.89 -16.45 -22.90
N ASN A 202 -8.01 -15.45 -23.79
CA ASN A 202 -9.29 -14.84 -24.18
C ASN A 202 -10.10 -14.34 -22.97
N GLY A 203 -9.40 -13.66 -22.05
CA GLY A 203 -10.00 -13.10 -20.82
C GLY A 203 -10.37 -14.15 -19.77
N LYS A 204 -9.73 -15.32 -19.77
CA LYS A 204 -9.94 -16.38 -18.76
C LYS A 204 -8.91 -16.39 -17.65
N LEU A 205 -7.73 -15.81 -17.89
CA LEU A 205 -6.63 -15.76 -16.95
C LEU A 205 -6.07 -14.35 -16.90
N VAL A 206 -5.98 -13.79 -15.70
CA VAL A 206 -5.31 -12.51 -15.42
C VAL A 206 -4.17 -12.76 -14.45
N VAL A 207 -3.00 -12.20 -14.71
CA VAL A 207 -1.81 -12.29 -13.85
C VAL A 207 -1.45 -10.90 -13.36
N ILE A 208 -1.35 -10.73 -12.05
CA ILE A 208 -1.04 -9.44 -11.40
C ILE A 208 0.14 -9.63 -10.47
N GLY A 209 1.30 -9.07 -10.84
CA GLY A 209 2.48 -8.99 -9.98
C GLY A 209 2.47 -7.73 -9.13
N ILE A 210 2.82 -7.82 -7.85
CA ILE A 210 2.83 -6.67 -6.93
C ILE A 210 4.29 -6.38 -6.57
N LEU A 211 4.70 -5.12 -6.76
CA LEU A 211 6.08 -4.68 -6.65
C LEU A 211 6.21 -3.42 -5.78
N HIS A 212 7.35 -3.28 -5.09
CA HIS A 212 7.68 -2.08 -4.30
C HIS A 212 8.23 -0.92 -5.12
N GLN A 213 8.83 -1.28 -6.24
CA GLN A 213 9.68 -0.46 -7.08
C GLN A 213 9.40 -0.86 -8.52
N ALA A 214 9.63 0.05 -9.46
CA ALA A 214 9.41 -0.26 -10.88
C ALA A 214 10.24 -1.47 -11.30
N PHE A 215 9.73 -2.20 -12.28
CA PHE A 215 10.36 -3.42 -12.79
C PHE A 215 11.84 -3.20 -13.18
N GLU A 216 12.18 -2.01 -13.67
CA GLU A 216 13.53 -1.56 -14.07
C GLU A 216 14.51 -1.42 -12.90
N GLU A 217 14.05 -1.05 -11.71
CA GLU A 217 14.95 -0.79 -10.58
C GLU A 217 15.61 -2.08 -10.07
N TYR A 218 14.93 -3.22 -10.23
CA TYR A 218 15.51 -4.53 -9.94
C TYR A 218 16.60 -4.92 -10.96
N ALA A 219 16.55 -4.37 -12.18
CA ALA A 219 17.49 -4.67 -13.25
C ALA A 219 18.86 -3.99 -13.07
N ASN A 220 18.95 -2.97 -12.21
CA ASN A 220 20.17 -2.19 -12.02
C ASN A 220 21.36 -2.98 -11.48
N ARG A 221 21.14 -4.11 -10.79
CA ARG A 221 22.22 -4.93 -10.20
C ARG A 221 22.64 -6.13 -11.04
N LEU A 222 22.11 -6.27 -12.25
CA LEU A 222 22.28 -7.44 -13.09
C LEU A 222 23.41 -7.30 -14.11
N SER A 223 23.85 -8.45 -14.64
CA SER A 223 24.63 -8.52 -15.86
C SER A 223 23.83 -8.00 -17.06
N ARG A 224 24.53 -7.64 -18.14
CA ARG A 224 23.91 -7.09 -19.35
C ARG A 224 22.89 -8.05 -19.98
N ASP A 225 23.26 -9.32 -20.11
CA ASP A 225 22.39 -10.36 -20.66
C ASP A 225 21.11 -10.55 -19.81
N ALA A 226 21.26 -10.53 -18.49
CA ALA A 226 20.13 -10.63 -17.58
C ALA A 226 19.22 -9.39 -17.65
N ARG A 227 19.75 -8.18 -17.89
CA ARG A 227 18.94 -6.97 -18.14
C ARG A 227 18.14 -7.06 -19.44
N ASP A 228 18.72 -7.62 -20.49
CA ASP A 228 18.05 -7.76 -21.79
C ASP A 228 16.88 -8.76 -21.68
N GLU A 229 17.08 -9.90 -21.01
CA GLU A 229 15.97 -10.82 -20.68
C GLU A 229 14.92 -10.14 -19.77
N TRP A 230 15.35 -9.29 -18.85
CA TRP A 230 14.46 -8.53 -17.98
C TRP A 230 13.56 -7.57 -18.75
N SER A 231 14.12 -6.84 -19.72
CA SER A 231 13.39 -5.88 -20.56
C SER A 231 12.32 -6.58 -21.42
N LYS A 232 12.63 -7.80 -21.92
CA LYS A 232 11.65 -8.62 -22.66
C LYS A 232 10.45 -9.02 -21.81
N ILE A 233 10.66 -9.30 -20.52
CA ILE A 233 9.58 -9.64 -19.60
C ILE A 233 8.79 -8.38 -19.24
N GLN A 234 9.47 -7.29 -18.90
CA GLN A 234 8.82 -6.01 -18.59
C GLN A 234 7.86 -5.58 -19.69
N GLY A 235 8.27 -5.66 -20.97
CA GLY A 235 7.43 -5.27 -22.11
C GLY A 235 6.14 -6.10 -22.27
N ARG A 236 5.97 -7.19 -21.52
CA ARG A 236 4.78 -8.06 -21.54
C ARG A 236 3.82 -7.79 -20.38
N PHE A 237 4.26 -7.04 -19.38
CA PHE A 237 3.42 -6.59 -18.29
C PHE A 237 3.08 -5.12 -18.49
N VAL A 238 1.81 -4.76 -18.28
CA VAL A 238 1.43 -3.36 -18.17
C VAL A 238 1.65 -2.90 -16.74
N ASP A 239 2.58 -1.96 -16.55
CA ASP A 239 2.87 -1.40 -15.22
C ASP A 239 1.88 -0.30 -14.83
N LEU A 240 1.21 -0.49 -13.71
CA LEU A 240 0.24 0.43 -13.13
C LEU A 240 0.76 0.90 -11.78
N ALA A 241 1.11 2.19 -11.71
CA ALA A 241 1.62 2.79 -10.49
C ALA A 241 0.51 2.94 -9.45
N VAL A 242 0.61 2.20 -8.35
CA VAL A 242 -0.21 2.35 -7.15
C VAL A 242 0.50 3.34 -6.23
N ASN A 243 0.32 4.63 -6.52
CA ASN A 243 0.82 5.69 -5.68
C ASN A 243 -0.36 6.42 -5.04
N THR A 244 -0.48 6.34 -3.72
CA THR A 244 -1.40 7.22 -3.02
C THR A 244 -0.81 8.64 -3.04
N ALA A 245 -1.50 9.59 -3.66
CA ALA A 245 -1.11 10.99 -3.59
C ALA A 245 -1.05 11.45 -2.12
N GLY A 246 -0.28 12.50 -1.80
CA GLY A 246 -0.16 12.99 -0.42
C GLY A 246 -1.51 13.29 0.22
N GLU A 247 -2.45 13.82 -0.55
CA GLU A 247 -3.83 14.11 -0.13
C GLU A 247 -4.61 12.84 0.23
N GLU A 248 -4.46 11.76 -0.53
CA GLU A 248 -5.17 10.52 -0.26
C GLU A 248 -4.71 9.85 1.04
N GLN A 249 -3.45 10.05 1.43
CA GLN A 249 -2.98 9.60 2.74
C GLN A 249 -3.65 10.38 3.86
N ILE A 250 -3.87 11.69 3.66
CA ILE A 250 -4.59 12.55 4.61
C ILE A 250 -6.07 12.16 4.64
N ASP A 251 -6.70 11.85 3.51
CA ASP A 251 -8.08 11.34 3.44
C ASP A 251 -8.22 10.01 4.20
N LEU A 252 -7.26 9.11 4.05
CA LEU A 252 -7.24 7.85 4.81
C LEU A 252 -7.09 8.09 6.32
N LEU A 253 -6.26 9.06 6.74
CA LEU A 253 -6.15 9.44 8.15
C LEU A 253 -7.47 10.03 8.67
N ALA A 254 -8.05 10.95 7.92
CA ALA A 254 -9.30 11.64 8.26
C ALA A 254 -10.47 10.68 8.46
N ARG A 255 -10.51 9.60 7.68
CA ARG A 255 -11.53 8.56 7.81
C ARG A 255 -11.23 7.50 8.86
N ALA A 256 -9.97 7.38 9.29
CA ALA A 256 -9.57 6.39 10.28
C ALA A 256 -9.72 6.87 11.71
N ILE A 257 -9.66 8.19 11.92
CA ILE A 257 -9.82 8.83 13.22
C ILE A 257 -11.28 9.27 13.34
N HIS A 258 -12.01 8.65 14.26
CA HIS A 258 -13.37 9.07 14.61
C HIS A 258 -13.31 9.98 15.82
N SER A 259 -13.99 11.11 15.75
CA SER A 259 -14.12 12.06 16.84
C SER A 259 -15.45 12.82 16.78
N ASP A 260 -15.85 13.40 17.91
CA ASP A 260 -16.99 14.34 18.02
C ASP A 260 -16.60 15.79 17.63
N HIS A 261 -15.40 16.00 17.07
CA HIS A 261 -14.90 17.31 16.66
C HIS A 261 -15.74 17.92 15.54
N ASP A 262 -16.12 19.19 15.67
CA ASP A 262 -16.83 19.90 14.63
C ASP A 262 -15.87 20.37 13.53
N SER A 263 -15.67 19.52 12.53
CA SER A 263 -14.84 19.82 11.37
C SER A 263 -15.49 20.73 10.33
N SER A 264 -16.70 21.27 10.60
CA SER A 264 -17.35 22.22 9.71
C SER A 264 -16.63 23.58 9.66
N ILE A 265 -15.87 23.90 10.71
CA ILE A 265 -15.05 25.11 10.80
C ILE A 265 -13.58 24.71 10.65
N VAL A 266 -13.00 25.02 9.49
CA VAL A 266 -11.59 24.76 9.22
C VAL A 266 -10.72 25.68 10.09
N SER A 267 -9.81 25.11 10.88
CA SER A 267 -8.91 25.87 11.75
C SER A 267 -7.88 26.68 10.95
N HIS A 268 -7.38 27.76 11.57
CA HIS A 268 -6.29 28.56 10.99
C HIS A 268 -5.05 27.70 10.68
N GLN A 269 -4.74 26.71 11.53
CA GLN A 269 -3.61 25.82 11.32
C GLN A 269 -3.80 24.96 10.06
N SER A 270 -5.00 24.43 9.84
CA SER A 270 -5.33 23.64 8.64
C SER A 270 -5.25 24.49 7.37
N LEU A 271 -5.73 25.74 7.42
CA LEU A 271 -5.64 26.69 6.30
C LEU A 271 -4.19 27.02 5.93
N VAL A 272 -3.37 27.44 6.90
CA VAL A 272 -1.96 27.80 6.68
C VAL A 272 -1.16 26.60 6.15
N THR A 273 -1.41 25.41 6.70
CA THR A 273 -0.73 24.17 6.27
C THR A 273 -1.11 23.84 4.83
N ALA A 274 -2.39 23.90 4.47
CA ALA A 274 -2.85 23.63 3.10
C ALA A 274 -2.31 24.65 2.09
N GLU A 275 -2.31 25.94 2.43
CA GLU A 275 -1.78 27.00 1.58
C GLU A 275 -0.27 26.83 1.34
N THR A 276 0.49 26.52 2.40
CA THR A 276 1.93 26.24 2.30
C THR A 276 2.21 25.03 1.41
N ILE A 277 1.41 23.97 1.51
CA ILE A 277 1.56 22.79 0.64
C ILE A 277 1.25 23.16 -0.82
N ARG A 278 0.20 23.94 -1.05
CA ARG A 278 -0.24 24.36 -2.39
C ARG A 278 0.78 25.28 -3.06
N SER A 279 1.43 26.18 -2.32
CA SER A 279 2.47 27.06 -2.88
C SER A 279 3.68 26.29 -3.41
N HIS A 280 3.99 25.13 -2.81
CA HIS A 280 5.12 24.29 -3.22
C HIS A 280 4.73 23.17 -4.20
N LYS A 281 3.44 22.84 -4.34
CA LYS A 281 2.94 21.79 -5.23
C LYS A 281 1.72 22.27 -6.03
N PRO A 282 1.94 22.74 -7.27
CA PRO A 282 0.86 23.08 -8.19
C PRO A 282 -0.02 21.84 -8.46
N GLY A 283 -1.35 22.00 -8.38
CA GLY A 283 -2.32 20.92 -8.62
C GLY A 283 -2.89 20.26 -7.37
N VAL A 284 -2.51 20.73 -6.17
CA VAL A 284 -3.12 20.31 -4.90
C VAL A 284 -4.55 20.83 -4.77
N SER A 285 -5.45 19.98 -4.27
CA SER A 285 -6.89 20.26 -4.17
C SER A 285 -7.21 21.44 -3.24
N GLU A 286 -8.26 22.18 -3.60
CA GLU A 286 -8.87 23.20 -2.73
C GLU A 286 -9.41 22.59 -1.43
N ASN A 287 -9.77 21.30 -1.45
CA ASN A 287 -10.33 20.58 -0.30
C ASN A 287 -9.27 20.09 0.70
N LEU A 288 -7.98 20.40 0.50
CA LEU A 288 -6.92 19.95 1.42
C LEU A 288 -7.10 20.49 2.85
N ALA A 289 -7.52 21.74 3.02
CA ALA A 289 -7.67 22.31 4.36
C ALA A 289 -8.79 21.64 5.17
N PRO A 290 -10.01 21.44 4.62
CA PRO A 290 -11.02 20.58 5.25
C PRO A 290 -10.53 19.16 5.52
N LEU A 291 -9.74 18.58 4.61
CA LEU A 291 -9.23 17.22 4.78
C LEU A 291 -8.28 17.11 5.97
N LEU A 292 -7.37 18.07 6.12
CA LEU A 292 -6.47 18.19 7.26
C LEU A 292 -7.24 18.41 8.57
N GLU A 293 -8.30 19.22 8.55
CA GLU A 293 -9.16 19.45 9.71
C GLU A 293 -9.81 18.15 10.20
N ASN A 294 -10.27 17.31 9.27
CA ASN A 294 -10.86 16.01 9.60
C ASN A 294 -9.86 14.99 10.18
N THR A 295 -8.57 15.31 10.28
CA THR A 295 -7.57 14.45 10.94
C THR A 295 -7.40 14.74 12.43
N TRP A 296 -8.16 15.67 13.01
CA TRP A 296 -8.15 15.96 14.44
C TRP A 296 -8.30 14.67 15.28
N PRO A 297 -7.53 14.49 16.38
CA PRO A 297 -6.66 15.46 17.05
C PRO A 297 -5.21 15.48 16.56
N LEU A 298 -4.91 15.06 15.32
CA LEU A 298 -3.60 15.33 14.75
C LEU A 298 -3.45 16.83 14.43
N HIS A 299 -2.28 17.40 14.76
CA HIS A 299 -1.96 18.72 14.22
C HIS A 299 -1.81 18.62 12.68
N PRO A 300 -2.32 19.57 11.87
CA PRO A 300 -2.30 19.48 10.40
C PRO A 300 -0.91 19.21 9.79
N VAL A 301 0.12 19.84 10.35
CA VAL A 301 1.53 19.55 10.00
C VAL A 301 1.89 18.08 10.24
N VAL A 302 1.48 17.48 11.36
CA VAL A 302 1.72 16.06 11.62
C VAL A 302 1.00 15.19 10.59
N ALA A 303 -0.29 15.45 10.33
CA ALA A 303 -1.05 14.71 9.33
C ALA A 303 -0.36 14.71 7.95
N ALA A 304 0.18 15.86 7.53
CA ALA A 304 0.93 15.99 6.28
C ALA A 304 2.30 15.27 6.28
N LEU A 305 2.94 15.10 7.44
CA LEU A 305 4.27 14.47 7.57
C LEU A 305 4.21 12.95 7.76
N LEU A 306 3.13 12.42 8.33
CA LEU A 306 2.98 10.98 8.55
C LEU A 306 3.06 10.19 7.23
N GLY A 307 2.51 10.75 6.15
CA GLY A 307 2.57 10.18 4.81
C GLY A 307 4.00 9.92 4.32
N PRO A 308 4.84 10.95 4.20
CA PRO A 308 6.27 10.82 3.92
C PRO A 308 7.04 9.90 4.87
N ILE A 309 6.80 10.01 6.19
CA ILE A 309 7.47 9.16 7.20
C ILE A 309 7.18 7.68 6.96
N SER A 310 5.92 7.32 6.65
CA SER A 310 5.51 5.93 6.42
C SER A 310 6.23 5.26 5.24
N ARG A 311 6.77 6.04 4.28
CA ARG A 311 7.50 5.54 3.11
C ARG A 311 9.01 5.38 3.37
N ARG A 312 9.53 5.83 4.51
CA ARG A 312 10.97 5.77 4.83
C ARG A 312 11.40 4.35 5.19
N ARG A 313 12.66 4.01 4.87
CA ARG A 313 13.22 2.66 5.08
C ARG A 313 13.28 2.25 6.56
N PHE A 314 13.40 3.19 7.50
CA PHE A 314 13.41 2.88 8.93
C PHE A 314 12.01 2.60 9.50
N GLY A 315 10.93 2.87 8.75
CA GLY A 315 9.55 2.55 9.11
C GLY A 315 9.16 1.08 8.86
N GLN A 316 10.12 0.20 8.53
CA GLN A 316 9.87 -1.21 8.17
C GLN A 316 9.25 -2.06 9.30
N ASN A 317 9.44 -1.65 10.56
CA ASN A 317 9.00 -2.44 11.72
C ASN A 317 7.73 -1.90 12.42
N GLN A 318 7.36 -0.63 12.23
CA GLN A 318 6.10 -0.02 12.72
C GLN A 318 5.17 0.33 11.54
N ARG A 319 4.96 -0.67 10.69
CA ARG A 319 4.48 -0.57 9.30
C ARG A 319 3.20 0.26 9.17
N SER A 320 3.26 1.31 8.35
CA SER A 320 2.17 2.18 7.89
C SER A 320 1.74 3.31 8.84
N LEU A 321 1.08 4.33 8.27
CA LEU A 321 0.36 5.39 8.97
C LEU A 321 -0.45 4.88 10.18
N PHE A 322 -1.06 3.71 10.01
CA PHE A 322 -1.89 3.08 11.03
C PHE A 322 -1.09 2.40 12.14
N GLY A 323 0.17 2.02 11.88
CA GLY A 323 1.09 1.57 12.92
C GLY A 323 1.32 2.66 13.95
N PHE A 324 1.52 3.92 13.49
CA PHE A 324 1.61 5.08 14.37
C PHE A 324 0.29 5.37 15.09
N LEU A 325 -0.84 5.44 14.37
CA LEU A 325 -2.15 5.71 14.98
C LEU A 325 -2.53 4.70 16.06
N ASN A 326 -2.09 3.45 15.92
CA ASN A 326 -2.39 2.40 16.90
C ASN A 326 -1.26 2.17 17.92
N SER A 327 -0.19 2.96 17.86
CA SER A 327 0.94 2.81 18.75
C SER A 327 0.56 3.23 20.17
N ALA A 328 0.55 2.26 21.07
CA ALA A 328 0.40 2.45 22.51
C ALA A 328 1.75 2.62 23.22
N GLU A 329 2.84 2.69 22.45
CA GLU A 329 4.19 2.99 22.93
C GLU A 329 4.26 4.38 23.58
N PRO A 330 5.26 4.65 24.44
CA PRO A 330 5.43 5.97 25.04
C PRO A 330 5.49 7.08 23.97
N ASN A 331 4.77 8.17 24.23
CA ASN A 331 4.57 9.29 23.30
C ASN A 331 3.83 8.92 21.99
N GLY A 332 3.30 7.70 21.86
CA GLY A 332 2.50 7.29 20.70
C GLY A 332 1.13 7.97 20.64
N PHE A 333 0.41 7.80 19.52
CA PHE A 333 -0.89 8.43 19.36
C PHE A 333 -1.93 7.94 20.38
N GLN A 334 -1.97 6.63 20.66
CA GLN A 334 -2.88 6.08 21.68
C GLN A 334 -2.49 6.54 23.09
N ASP A 335 -1.20 6.77 23.34
CA ASP A 335 -0.72 7.31 24.59
C ASP A 335 -1.14 8.76 24.79
N PHE A 336 -1.03 9.56 23.73
CA PHE A 336 -1.54 10.93 23.66
C PHE A 336 -3.04 11.01 23.97
N LEU A 337 -3.87 10.18 23.33
CA LEU A 337 -5.31 10.21 23.55
C LEU A 337 -5.68 9.95 25.02
N ARG A 338 -4.91 9.11 25.73
CA ARG A 338 -5.14 8.82 27.15
C ARG A 338 -4.70 9.95 28.08
N MET A 339 -3.68 10.71 27.69
CA MET A 339 -3.03 11.71 28.56
C MET A 339 -3.50 13.14 28.33
N SER A 340 -4.08 13.45 27.16
CA SER A 340 -4.53 14.78 26.79
C SER A 340 -6.04 14.92 26.86
N ASP A 341 -6.52 16.15 27.08
CA ASP A 341 -7.94 16.50 27.10
C ASP A 341 -8.22 17.79 26.29
N GLY A 342 -9.52 18.09 26.12
CA GLY A 342 -9.97 19.30 25.45
C GLY A 342 -9.62 19.35 23.96
N GLU A 343 -9.04 20.48 23.53
CA GLU A 343 -8.70 20.77 22.12
C GLU A 343 -7.20 20.56 21.84
N GLU A 344 -6.49 19.82 22.69
CA GLU A 344 -5.09 19.52 22.46
C GLU A 344 -4.89 18.72 21.16
N THR A 345 -3.83 19.07 20.41
CA THR A 345 -3.46 18.35 19.20
C THR A 345 -2.10 17.66 19.34
N TYR A 346 -1.97 16.52 18.67
CA TYR A 346 -0.70 15.80 18.57
C TYR A 346 0.27 16.61 17.70
N SER A 347 1.16 17.35 18.34
CA SER A 347 2.04 18.33 17.68
C SER A 347 3.31 17.70 17.07
N PRO A 348 4.01 18.40 16.14
CA PRO A 348 5.30 17.93 15.61
C PRO A 348 6.36 17.70 16.70
N SER A 349 6.31 18.47 17.79
CA SER A 349 7.19 18.24 18.94
C SER A 349 6.95 16.88 19.60
N ARG A 350 5.68 16.46 19.76
CA ARG A 350 5.37 15.11 20.28
C ARG A 350 5.76 14.02 19.28
N LEU A 351 5.64 14.30 17.99
CA LEU A 351 6.12 13.39 16.94
C LEU A 351 7.64 13.15 17.05
N TRP A 352 8.43 14.20 17.30
CA TRP A 352 9.87 14.04 17.56
C TRP A 352 10.13 13.10 18.74
N ASP A 353 9.44 13.31 19.86
CA ASP A 353 9.63 12.50 21.08
C ASP A 353 9.26 11.03 20.85
N TYR A 354 8.18 10.78 20.11
CA TYR A 354 7.82 9.44 19.65
C TYR A 354 8.92 8.80 18.80
N LEU A 355 9.44 9.51 17.80
CA LEU A 355 10.49 8.99 16.92
C LEU A 355 11.79 8.73 17.69
N ARG A 356 12.16 9.62 18.62
CA ARG A 356 13.36 9.49 19.46
C ARG A 356 13.28 8.27 20.36
N VAL A 357 12.16 8.05 21.03
CA VAL A 357 12.00 6.90 21.93
C VAL A 357 11.87 5.59 21.17
N ASN A 358 11.09 5.55 20.09
CA ASN A 358 10.63 4.29 19.51
C ASN A 358 11.35 3.88 18.22
N LEU A 359 11.95 4.82 17.49
CA LEU A 359 12.50 4.57 16.16
C LEU A 359 13.95 5.03 15.97
N GLU A 360 14.56 5.71 16.95
CA GLU A 360 15.92 6.24 16.83
C GLU A 360 16.97 5.23 16.37
N PRO A 361 17.06 3.99 16.91
CA PRO A 361 18.03 3.01 16.42
C PRO A 361 17.86 2.68 14.93
N SER A 362 16.60 2.64 14.46
CA SER A 362 16.28 2.36 13.06
C SER A 362 16.59 3.56 12.16
N ILE A 363 16.34 4.78 12.65
CA ILE A 363 16.64 6.02 11.92
C ILE A 363 18.15 6.19 11.75
N ILE A 364 18.93 5.97 12.82
CA ILE A 364 20.40 6.04 12.79
C ILE A 364 20.98 5.04 11.79
N ALA A 365 20.42 3.84 11.70
CA ALA A 365 20.82 2.80 10.75
C ALA A 365 20.38 3.09 9.28
N SER A 366 19.66 4.17 9.04
CA SER A 366 19.13 4.54 7.73
C SER A 366 19.96 5.67 7.08
N PRO A 367 19.72 5.98 5.78
CA PRO A 367 20.34 7.13 5.13
C PRO A 367 20.08 8.48 5.84
N ASP A 368 19.01 8.57 6.64
CA ASP A 368 18.63 9.78 7.38
C ASP A 368 19.40 9.93 8.72
N GLY A 369 20.20 8.93 9.11
CA GLY A 369 20.83 8.85 10.43
C GLY A 369 21.79 10.01 10.75
N HIS A 370 22.54 10.50 9.77
CA HIS A 370 23.45 11.63 9.99
C HIS A 370 22.68 12.92 10.32
N ARG A 371 21.61 13.22 9.57
CA ARG A 371 20.75 14.39 9.80
C ARG A 371 20.02 14.28 11.14
N TRP A 372 19.55 13.07 11.49
CA TRP A 372 18.95 12.80 12.79
C TRP A 372 19.91 13.09 13.94
N ALA A 373 21.13 12.56 13.87
CA ALA A 373 22.14 12.76 14.91
C ALA A 373 22.50 14.23 15.10
N MET A 374 22.64 15.01 14.02
CA MET A 374 22.87 16.45 14.10
C MET A 374 21.73 17.20 14.81
N ALA A 375 20.48 16.84 14.50
CA ALA A 375 19.32 17.46 15.13
C ALA A 375 19.21 17.10 16.61
N ALA A 376 19.46 15.83 16.97
CA ALA A 376 19.48 15.37 18.35
C ALA A 376 20.58 16.09 19.16
N GLU A 377 21.79 16.21 18.62
CA GLU A 377 22.88 16.92 19.29
C GLU A 377 22.57 18.42 19.47
N ALA A 378 21.93 19.06 18.47
CA ALA A 378 21.52 20.45 18.59
C ALA A 378 20.49 20.66 19.70
N LEU A 379 19.56 19.71 19.88
CA LEU A 379 18.60 19.70 20.99
C LEU A 379 19.29 19.52 22.34
N ASP A 380 20.17 18.53 22.47
CA ASP A 380 20.89 18.27 23.71
C ASP A 380 21.75 19.48 24.14
N ARG A 381 22.38 20.17 23.17
CA ARG A 381 23.09 21.43 23.42
C ARG A 381 22.15 22.57 23.85
N CYS A 382 20.95 22.65 23.27
CA CYS A 382 19.98 23.67 23.66
C CYS A 382 19.53 23.46 25.11
N GLU A 383 19.26 22.22 25.51
CA GLU A 383 18.90 21.86 26.88
C GLU A 383 20.05 22.16 27.85
N ALA A 384 21.28 21.73 27.52
CA ALA A 384 22.46 21.97 28.35
C ALA A 384 22.76 23.47 28.56
N ASN A 385 22.45 24.31 27.58
CA ASN A 385 22.63 25.76 27.65
C ASN A 385 21.44 26.51 28.30
N GLY A 386 20.49 25.79 28.91
CA GLY A 386 19.36 26.40 29.61
C GLY A 386 18.25 26.90 28.68
N GLY A 387 18.07 26.25 27.53
CA GLY A 387 16.97 26.53 26.60
C GLY A 387 15.60 26.45 27.26
N SER A 388 14.71 27.40 26.94
CA SER A 388 13.33 27.39 27.44
C SER A 388 12.53 26.23 26.80
N PRO A 389 11.41 25.82 27.40
CA PRO A 389 10.52 24.81 26.80
C PRO A 389 10.09 25.17 25.36
N VAL A 390 9.92 26.46 25.06
CA VAL A 390 9.59 26.95 23.72
C VAL A 390 10.74 26.73 22.75
N HIS A 391 12.00 26.98 23.16
CA HIS A 391 13.16 26.70 22.31
C HIS A 391 13.26 25.22 21.94
N ILE A 392 13.02 24.34 22.92
CA ILE A 392 13.02 22.89 22.69
C ILE A 392 11.90 22.48 21.75
N GLN A 393 10.68 22.98 21.96
CA GLN A 393 9.54 22.70 21.08
C GLN A 393 9.77 23.16 19.64
N LEU A 394 10.36 24.35 19.46
CA LEU A 394 10.71 24.88 18.14
C LEU A 394 11.77 24.04 17.45
N LEU A 395 12.86 23.69 18.14
CA LEU A 395 13.92 22.85 17.57
C LEU A 395 13.41 21.47 17.19
N LYS A 396 12.58 20.83 18.02
CA LYS A 396 11.92 19.56 17.67
C LYS A 396 11.07 19.70 16.41
N THR A 397 10.28 20.76 16.32
CA THR A 397 9.43 21.02 15.14
C THR A 397 10.25 21.24 13.88
N ILE A 398 11.32 22.04 13.95
CA ILE A 398 12.25 22.28 12.84
C ILE A 398 12.92 20.97 12.41
N ALA A 399 13.36 20.15 13.35
CA ALA A 399 14.03 18.90 13.06
C ALA A 399 13.13 17.92 12.31
N VAL A 400 11.89 17.73 12.77
CA VAL A 400 10.91 16.85 12.11
C VAL A 400 10.59 17.38 10.71
N LEU A 401 10.35 18.69 10.56
CA LEU A 401 10.09 19.30 9.25
C LEU A 401 11.27 19.12 8.31
N ASP A 402 12.49 19.43 8.74
CA ASP A 402 13.68 19.31 7.90
C ASP A 402 13.89 17.87 7.44
N LEU A 403 13.77 16.89 8.34
CA LEU A 403 13.94 15.47 8.01
C LEU A 403 12.88 14.95 7.03
N PHE A 404 11.63 15.41 7.15
CA PHE A 404 10.49 14.79 6.45
C PHE A 404 9.76 15.71 5.47
N ARG A 405 10.27 16.92 5.19
CA ARG A 405 9.70 17.83 4.18
C ARG A 405 9.67 17.25 2.77
N GLU A 406 10.62 16.37 2.46
CA GLU A 406 10.67 15.72 1.14
C GLU A 406 9.36 14.97 0.87
N ARG A 407 8.64 15.40 -0.16
CA ARG A 407 7.35 14.88 -0.60
C ARG A 407 6.15 15.22 0.29
N SER A 408 6.29 15.94 1.41
CA SER A 408 5.13 16.50 2.15
C SER A 408 4.57 17.73 1.43
N GLY A 409 5.44 18.58 0.89
CA GLY A 409 5.08 19.91 0.37
C GLY A 409 5.18 21.03 1.41
N LEU A 410 5.59 20.69 2.63
CA LEU A 410 5.91 21.63 3.71
C LEU A 410 7.35 22.13 3.67
#